data_AF-A0AAD8T2D6-F1
#
_entry.id   AF-A0AAD8T2D6-F1
#
_cell.length_a   1.000
_cell.length_b   1.000
_cell.length_c   1.000
_cell.angle_alpha   90.00
_cell.angle_beta   90.00
_cell.angle_gamma   90.00
#
_symmetry.space_group_name_H-M   'P 1'
#
loop_
_entity.id
_entity.type
_entity.pdbx_description
1 polymer ?
#
loop_
_entity_poly.entity_id
_entity_poly.type
_entity_poly.pdbx_seq_one_letter_code
_entity_poly.pdbx_strand_id
1 'polypeptide(L)'
;MRFCPSRQAFWILLAVSRHGMAKIAVSGRESGQIPEEISFLIMLTNLNLSSNQLIGKIPNQIGDLKQLESLDLSCNELTGEIPSGLSDLTSLSYLNLSYNNLSGAIPSGRQLQTLDSQIDIYIGNLGLCGYPLSKNCSTSTTGAGQSVGHEDADHVVPLYLGMCIGFVVGLWTVFFTMLTRRAWVIAYFQIIDKLYDKVYVRVVIAWARMMKKTHDGAA
;
A
#
# COMPACT_ATOMS: atom_id res chain seq x y z
N MET A 1 -5.59 5.66 -5.05
CA MET A 1 -5.01 4.29 -5.06
C MET A 1 -4.78 3.87 -3.61
N ARG A 2 -5.30 2.72 -3.15
CA ARG A 2 -5.01 2.20 -1.80
C ARG A 2 -3.63 1.55 -1.84
N PHE A 3 -2.62 2.18 -1.24
CA PHE A 3 -1.24 1.66 -1.27
C PHE A 3 -1.00 0.80 -0.03
N CYS A 4 -1.32 -0.49 -0.13
CA CYS A 4 -0.90 -1.51 0.83
C CYS A 4 0.05 -2.48 0.10
N PRO A 5 1.31 -2.62 0.53
CA PRO A 5 2.27 -3.50 -0.13
C PRO A 5 1.80 -4.96 -0.11
N SER A 6 2.31 -5.75 -1.06
CA SER A 6 1.86 -7.11 -1.39
C SER A 6 1.75 -8.04 -0.20
N ARG A 7 0.57 -8.66 -0.06
CA ARG A 7 0.14 -9.67 0.92
C ARG A 7 1.17 -10.80 1.05
N GLN A 8 2.08 -10.72 2.03
CA GLN A 8 2.94 -11.84 2.39
C GLN A 8 2.22 -12.72 3.40
N ALA A 9 1.65 -13.82 2.93
CA ALA A 9 1.15 -14.90 3.77
C ALA A 9 2.35 -15.62 4.41
N PHE A 10 2.78 -15.13 5.58
CA PHE A 10 3.80 -15.78 6.38
C PHE A 10 3.11 -16.74 7.37
N TRP A 11 3.40 -18.04 7.24
CA TRP A 11 2.98 -19.08 8.18
C TRP A 11 3.57 -18.79 9.58
N ILE A 12 2.76 -18.60 10.62
CA ILE A 12 3.30 -18.29 11.97
C ILE A 12 2.51 -18.94 13.12
N LEU A 13 3.27 -19.54 14.04
CA LEU A 13 2.95 -19.94 15.40
C LEU A 13 2.68 -18.73 16.32
N LEU A 14 1.84 -18.89 17.34
CA LEU A 14 1.87 -18.05 18.55
C LEU A 14 3.30 -17.98 19.11
N ALA A 15 4.02 -16.90 18.81
CA ALA A 15 5.29 -16.59 19.45
C ALA A 15 5.05 -15.46 20.44
N VAL A 16 4.60 -15.81 21.66
CA VAL A 16 4.75 -14.92 22.81
C VAL A 16 6.24 -14.94 23.15
N SER A 17 6.98 -13.92 22.71
CA SER A 17 8.39 -13.80 23.08
C SER A 17 8.52 -13.50 24.58
N ARG A 18 9.62 -13.92 25.20
CA ARG A 18 9.99 -13.53 26.59
C ARG A 18 10.02 -12.00 26.82
N HIS A 19 9.93 -11.22 25.75
CA HIS A 19 9.92 -9.75 25.75
C HIS A 19 8.53 -9.11 25.48
N GLY A 20 7.41 -9.83 25.66
CA GLY A 20 6.06 -9.21 25.58
C GLY A 20 5.54 -8.90 24.16
N MET A 21 6.31 -9.26 23.13
CA MET A 21 5.90 -9.13 21.73
C MET A 21 4.91 -10.24 21.36
N ALA A 22 3.75 -9.87 20.83
CA ALA A 22 2.77 -10.82 20.31
C ALA A 22 2.37 -10.43 18.88
N LYS A 23 2.76 -11.25 17.91
CA LYS A 23 2.24 -11.17 16.55
C LYS A 23 1.10 -12.17 16.42
N ILE A 24 -0.13 -11.68 16.45
CA ILE A 24 -1.33 -12.50 16.25
C ILE A 24 -1.67 -12.41 14.76
N ALA A 25 -1.79 -13.54 14.06
CA ALA A 25 -2.28 -13.57 12.68
C ALA A 25 -3.55 -14.40 12.68
N VAL A 26 -4.70 -13.78 12.43
CA VAL A 26 -5.98 -14.50 12.34
C VAL A 26 -5.94 -15.36 11.08
N SER A 27 -5.94 -16.68 11.28
CA SER A 27 -5.63 -17.68 10.28
C SER A 27 -6.65 -17.74 9.15
N GLY A 28 -6.17 -17.54 7.91
CA GLY A 28 -6.55 -18.32 6.74
C GLY A 28 -7.98 -18.15 6.21
N ARG A 29 -8.10 -17.44 5.08
CA ARG A 29 -9.24 -17.48 4.14
C ARG A 29 -10.61 -17.03 4.65
N GLU A 30 -10.81 -16.90 5.95
CA GLU A 30 -12.05 -16.42 6.52
C GLU A 30 -11.83 -15.06 7.15
N SER A 31 -12.66 -14.12 6.72
CA SER A 31 -12.81 -12.80 7.32
C SER A 31 -13.10 -12.95 8.82
N GLY A 32 -12.08 -12.76 9.66
CA GLY A 32 -12.19 -12.88 11.11
C GLY A 32 -12.34 -11.51 11.77
N GLN A 33 -13.14 -11.44 12.84
CA GLN A 33 -13.17 -10.27 13.72
C GLN A 33 -12.00 -10.33 14.71
N ILE A 34 -11.66 -9.18 15.30
CA ILE A 34 -10.69 -9.12 16.40
C ILE A 34 -11.37 -9.72 17.64
N PRO A 35 -10.89 -10.86 18.18
CA PRO A 35 -11.46 -11.47 19.37
C PRO A 35 -11.34 -10.55 20.59
N GLU A 36 -12.37 -10.52 21.43
CA GLU A 36 -12.35 -9.77 22.70
C GLU A 36 -11.32 -10.35 23.68
N GLU A 37 -10.96 -11.62 23.50
CA GLU A 37 -10.00 -12.36 24.31
C GLU A 37 -8.56 -11.82 24.23
N ILE A 38 -8.24 -10.95 23.27
CA ILE A 38 -6.93 -10.29 23.20
C ILE A 38 -6.70 -9.43 24.45
N SER A 39 -7.77 -8.93 25.08
CA SER A 39 -7.71 -8.17 26.34
C SER A 39 -7.10 -8.95 27.51
N PHE A 40 -7.10 -10.29 27.48
CA PHE A 40 -6.47 -11.11 28.53
C PHE A 40 -4.93 -11.09 28.47
N LEU A 41 -4.34 -10.59 27.39
CA LEU A 41 -2.89 -10.50 27.19
C LEU A 41 -2.33 -9.22 27.84
N ILE A 42 -2.50 -9.09 29.16
CA ILE A 42 -2.13 -7.90 29.94
C ILE A 42 -0.65 -7.47 29.85
N MET A 43 0.25 -8.36 29.42
CA MET A 43 1.69 -8.08 29.24
C MET A 43 2.10 -7.80 27.79
N LEU A 44 1.13 -7.55 26.92
CA LEU A 44 1.37 -7.37 25.50
C LEU A 44 1.85 -5.94 25.23
N THR A 45 3.06 -5.80 24.71
CA THR A 45 3.69 -4.51 24.43
C THR A 45 3.51 -4.10 22.98
N ASN A 46 3.52 -5.06 22.06
CA ASN A 46 3.45 -4.78 20.63
C ASN A 46 2.46 -5.73 19.98
N LEU A 47 1.47 -5.15 19.31
CA LEU A 47 0.45 -5.84 18.53
C LEU A 47 0.52 -5.37 17.07
N ASN A 48 0.89 -6.28 16.17
CA ASN A 48 0.86 -6.03 14.74
C ASN A 48 -0.11 -7.01 14.06
N LEU A 49 -1.23 -6.47 13.57
CA LEU A 49 -2.26 -7.15 12.79
C LEU A 49 -2.39 -6.53 11.38
N SER A 50 -1.40 -5.79 10.88
CA SER A 50 -1.56 -5.10 9.59
C SER A 50 -1.54 -6.04 8.40
N SER A 51 -2.15 -5.57 7.29
CA SER A 51 -2.23 -6.30 6.02
C SER A 51 -2.92 -7.66 6.11
N ASN A 52 -3.95 -7.77 6.95
CA ASN A 52 -4.82 -8.95 7.05
C ASN A 52 -6.20 -8.67 6.41
N GLN A 53 -7.11 -9.65 6.50
CA GLN A 53 -8.50 -9.55 6.04
C GLN A 53 -9.46 -9.41 7.24
N LEU A 54 -9.06 -8.64 8.25
CA LEU A 54 -9.87 -8.46 9.46
C LEU A 54 -11.08 -7.60 9.15
N ILE A 55 -12.26 -8.07 9.56
CA ILE A 55 -13.55 -7.37 9.40
C ILE A 55 -14.16 -7.05 10.76
N GLY A 56 -15.26 -6.30 10.78
CA GLY A 56 -15.97 -5.96 12.02
C GLY A 56 -15.37 -4.75 12.73
N LYS A 57 -15.70 -4.58 14.02
CA LYS A 57 -15.32 -3.40 14.81
C LYS A 57 -14.07 -3.67 15.64
N ILE A 58 -13.36 -2.61 16.01
CA ILE A 58 -12.30 -2.70 17.02
C ILE A 58 -12.98 -2.83 18.39
N PRO A 59 -12.71 -3.89 19.17
CA PRO A 59 -13.32 -4.09 20.48
C PRO A 59 -12.86 -3.00 21.48
N ASN A 60 -13.77 -2.54 22.33
CA ASN A 60 -13.48 -1.55 23.38
C ASN A 60 -12.42 -2.06 24.37
N GLN A 61 -12.39 -3.38 24.57
CA GLN A 61 -11.52 -4.11 25.49
C GLN A 61 -10.03 -3.99 25.11
N ILE A 62 -9.69 -3.46 23.93
CA ILE A 62 -8.31 -3.12 23.60
C ILE A 62 -7.72 -2.07 24.57
N GLY A 63 -8.58 -1.27 25.20
CA GLY A 63 -8.19 -0.29 26.22
C GLY A 63 -7.67 -0.91 27.53
N ASP A 64 -7.88 -2.21 27.75
CA ASP A 64 -7.41 -2.92 28.94
C ASP A 64 -5.92 -3.28 28.86
N LEU A 65 -5.32 -3.20 27.67
CA LEU A 65 -3.91 -3.50 27.41
C LEU A 65 -3.00 -2.34 27.82
N LYS A 66 -2.92 -2.04 29.12
CA LYS A 66 -2.19 -0.87 29.64
C LYS A 66 -0.69 -0.85 29.35
N GLN A 67 -0.10 -1.99 29.01
CA GLN A 67 1.32 -2.11 28.62
C GLN A 67 1.57 -1.98 27.13
N LEU A 68 0.53 -1.77 26.31
CA LEU A 68 0.67 -1.69 24.87
C LEU A 68 1.38 -0.40 24.44
N GLU A 69 2.51 -0.56 23.79
CA GLU A 69 3.36 0.51 23.27
C GLU A 69 3.19 0.71 21.76
N SER A 70 2.87 -0.36 21.01
CA SER A 70 2.76 -0.30 19.56
C SER A 70 1.55 -1.10 19.06
N LEU A 71 0.68 -0.44 18.29
CA LEU A 71 -0.49 -1.05 17.66
C LEU A 71 -0.55 -0.73 16.17
N ASP A 72 -0.49 -1.75 15.33
CA ASP A 72 -0.67 -1.63 13.88
C ASP A 72 -1.85 -2.48 13.40
N LEU A 73 -2.93 -1.83 12.99
CA LEU A 73 -4.13 -2.45 12.40
C LEU A 73 -4.31 -2.03 10.93
N SER A 74 -3.29 -1.40 10.32
CA SER A 74 -3.40 -0.85 8.97
C SER A 74 -3.68 -1.90 7.90
N CYS A 75 -4.25 -1.48 6.77
CA CYS A 75 -4.50 -2.37 5.62
C CYS A 75 -5.39 -3.58 5.97
N ASN A 76 -6.53 -3.32 6.64
CA ASN A 76 -7.57 -4.31 6.94
C ASN A 76 -8.94 -3.82 6.42
N GLU A 77 -10.00 -4.55 6.72
CA GLU A 77 -11.39 -4.23 6.36
C GLU A 77 -12.23 -3.86 7.61
N LEU A 78 -11.59 -3.27 8.63
CA LEU A 78 -12.25 -2.89 9.89
C LEU A 78 -13.28 -1.76 9.65
N THR A 79 -14.37 -1.80 10.39
CA THR A 79 -15.55 -0.92 10.25
C THR A 79 -15.99 -0.35 11.61
N GLY A 80 -16.83 0.68 11.58
CA GLY A 80 -17.37 1.30 12.80
C GLY A 80 -16.45 2.35 13.41
N GLU A 81 -16.77 2.76 14.64
CA GLU A 81 -16.09 3.84 15.34
C GLU A 81 -14.80 3.38 16.01
N ILE A 82 -13.85 4.31 16.15
CA ILE A 82 -12.64 4.07 16.95
C ILE A 82 -13.07 4.09 18.42
N PRO A 83 -12.84 3.00 19.18
CA PRO A 83 -13.32 2.89 20.54
C PRO A 83 -12.63 3.91 21.44
N SER A 84 -13.39 4.54 22.34
CA SER A 84 -12.84 5.45 23.34
C SER A 84 -11.81 4.77 24.25
N GLY A 85 -11.91 3.45 24.44
CA GLY A 85 -10.92 2.67 25.19
C GLY A 85 -9.50 2.78 24.63
N LEU A 86 -9.32 3.09 23.34
CA LEU A 86 -8.00 3.34 22.76
C LEU A 86 -7.34 4.60 23.33
N SER A 87 -8.14 5.55 23.81
CA SER A 87 -7.65 6.75 24.50
C SER A 87 -7.16 6.47 25.93
N ASP A 88 -7.53 5.32 26.51
CA ASP A 88 -7.14 4.90 27.86
C ASP A 88 -5.79 4.17 27.90
N LEU A 89 -5.13 3.99 26.76
CA LEU A 89 -3.81 3.38 26.64
C LEU A 89 -2.72 4.40 26.97
N THR A 90 -2.15 4.30 28.16
CA THR A 90 -1.17 5.26 28.70
C THR A 90 0.26 5.04 28.25
N SER A 91 0.56 3.90 27.63
CA SER A 91 1.91 3.54 27.18
C SER A 91 2.06 3.56 25.66
N LEU A 92 0.98 3.85 24.92
CA LEU A 92 0.98 3.78 23.47
C LEU A 92 1.87 4.88 22.87
N SER A 93 2.80 4.46 22.02
CA SER A 93 3.80 5.29 21.35
C SER A 93 3.69 5.24 19.83
N TYR A 94 3.08 4.19 19.29
CA TYR A 94 2.85 3.99 17.86
C TYR A 94 1.45 3.45 17.62
N LEU A 95 0.70 4.12 16.75
CA LEU A 95 -0.62 3.70 16.30
C LEU A 95 -0.69 3.82 14.78
N ASN A 96 -1.23 2.81 14.10
CA ASN A 96 -1.54 2.91 12.67
C ASN A 96 -2.89 2.22 12.38
N LEU A 97 -3.86 3.01 11.93
CA LEU A 97 -5.22 2.55 11.58
C LEU A 97 -5.53 2.76 10.08
N SER A 98 -4.51 3.08 9.28
CA SER A 98 -4.67 3.50 7.90
C SER A 98 -5.25 2.39 7.02
N TYR A 99 -5.87 2.78 5.91
CA TYR A 99 -6.44 1.89 4.91
C TYR A 99 -7.41 0.85 5.49
N ASN A 100 -8.35 1.32 6.31
CA ASN A 100 -9.51 0.56 6.80
C ASN A 100 -10.82 1.23 6.33
N ASN A 101 -11.96 0.77 6.83
CA ASN A 101 -13.29 1.35 6.59
C ASN A 101 -13.92 1.91 7.86
N LEU A 102 -13.09 2.53 8.73
CA LEU A 102 -13.53 3.14 9.99
C LEU A 102 -14.36 4.41 9.73
N SER A 103 -15.26 4.71 10.67
CA SER A 103 -16.22 5.81 10.58
C SER A 103 -16.41 6.54 11.90
N GLY A 104 -16.90 7.77 11.89
CA GLY A 104 -17.23 8.52 13.11
C GLY A 104 -16.07 9.39 13.62
N ALA A 105 -16.25 9.96 14.81
CA ALA A 105 -15.30 10.91 15.37
C ALA A 105 -14.04 10.20 15.90
N ILE A 106 -12.87 10.80 15.64
CA ILE A 106 -11.62 10.36 16.28
C ILE A 106 -11.67 10.73 17.77
N PRO A 107 -11.51 9.77 18.69
CA PRO A 107 -11.51 10.06 20.12
C PRO A 107 -10.31 10.92 20.50
N SER A 108 -10.56 12.05 21.15
CA SER A 108 -9.52 12.96 21.63
C SER A 108 -8.94 12.48 22.96
N GLY A 109 -7.96 11.57 22.90
CA GLY A 109 -7.21 11.08 24.06
C GLY A 109 -5.92 11.86 24.30
N ARG A 110 -5.48 11.99 25.56
CA ARG A 110 -4.19 12.65 25.92
C ARG A 110 -3.00 12.04 25.15
N GLN A 111 -3.00 10.72 24.98
CA GLN A 111 -1.96 9.97 24.26
C GLN A 111 -2.07 10.14 22.74
N LEU A 112 -3.30 10.05 22.21
CA LEU A 112 -3.59 10.17 20.77
C LEU A 112 -3.22 11.58 20.25
N GLN A 113 -3.33 12.59 21.11
CA GLN A 113 -2.87 13.95 20.80
C GLN A 113 -1.35 14.07 20.67
N THR A 114 -0.58 13.19 21.31
CA THR A 114 0.89 13.18 21.16
C THR A 114 1.30 12.57 19.81
N LEU A 115 0.43 11.74 19.24
CA LEU A 115 0.55 11.14 17.90
C LEU A 115 -0.04 12.03 16.78
N ASP A 116 -0.64 13.19 17.10
CA ASP A 116 -1.31 14.09 16.13
C ASP A 116 -0.42 14.59 14.99
N SER A 117 0.91 14.53 15.16
CA SER A 117 1.86 14.88 14.08
C SER A 117 1.83 13.91 12.89
N GLN A 118 1.14 12.77 13.00
CA GLN A 118 1.09 11.72 11.99
C GLN A 118 -0.32 11.58 11.43
N ILE A 119 -0.71 12.48 10.52
CA ILE A 119 -2.00 12.38 9.81
C ILE A 119 -2.15 11.05 9.03
N ASP A 120 -1.01 10.42 8.71
CA ASP A 120 -0.89 9.13 8.05
C ASP A 120 -1.50 7.97 8.85
N ILE A 121 -1.74 8.12 10.17
CA ILE A 121 -2.36 7.09 11.01
C ILE A 121 -3.78 6.76 10.54
N TYR A 122 -4.51 7.76 10.06
CA TYR A 122 -5.94 7.64 9.74
C TYR A 122 -6.22 7.62 8.23
N ILE A 123 -5.20 7.78 7.38
CA ILE A 123 -5.35 7.87 5.92
C ILE A 123 -6.08 6.65 5.35
N GLY A 124 -6.91 6.83 4.33
CA GLY A 124 -7.63 5.74 3.68
C GLY A 124 -8.92 5.28 4.38
N ASN A 125 -9.31 5.90 5.50
CA ASN A 125 -10.60 5.70 6.15
C ASN A 125 -11.60 6.81 5.77
N LEU A 126 -12.53 6.52 4.86
CA LEU A 126 -13.44 7.54 4.30
C LEU A 126 -14.44 8.09 5.33
N GLY A 127 -14.82 7.30 6.33
CA GLY A 127 -15.86 7.63 7.30
C GLY A 127 -15.38 8.44 8.51
N LEU A 128 -14.08 8.56 8.73
CA LEU A 128 -13.53 9.25 9.91
C LEU A 128 -13.70 10.78 9.80
N CYS A 129 -13.91 11.42 10.93
CA CYS A 129 -14.01 12.88 11.05
C CYS A 129 -13.46 13.32 12.42
N GLY A 130 -13.27 14.63 12.60
CA GLY A 130 -12.70 15.23 13.79
C GLY A 130 -11.18 15.41 13.70
N TYR A 131 -10.64 16.29 14.55
CA TYR A 131 -9.20 16.53 14.66
C TYR A 131 -8.45 15.21 14.97
N PRO A 132 -7.32 14.89 14.31
CA PRO A 132 -6.47 15.73 13.44
C PRO A 132 -6.89 15.81 11.95
N LEU A 133 -8.02 15.23 11.55
CA LEU A 133 -8.52 15.34 10.17
C LEU A 133 -9.27 16.67 9.96
N SER A 134 -9.20 17.22 8.74
CA SER A 134 -9.92 18.44 8.35
C SER A 134 -11.44 18.26 8.22
N LYS A 135 -11.93 17.01 8.26
CA LYS A 135 -13.35 16.67 8.09
C LYS A 135 -14.12 16.85 9.39
N ASN A 136 -15.14 17.71 9.41
CA ASN A 136 -15.91 17.99 10.64
C ASN A 136 -17.04 16.96 10.87
N CYS A 137 -17.29 16.61 12.14
CA CYS A 137 -18.31 15.62 12.54
C CYS A 137 -19.67 16.28 12.81
N SER A 138 -20.31 16.89 11.82
CA SER A 138 -21.66 17.44 11.99
C SER A 138 -22.72 16.36 11.77
N THR A 139 -23.58 16.15 12.76
CA THR A 139 -24.62 15.11 12.82
C THR A 139 -25.77 15.32 11.80
N SER A 140 -25.92 14.37 10.85
CA SER A 140 -27.10 13.86 10.09
C SER A 140 -28.20 14.84 9.59
N THR A 141 -28.77 14.69 8.36
CA THR A 141 -29.85 13.71 8.08
C THR A 141 -30.01 13.40 6.59
N THR A 142 -30.02 12.09 6.27
CA THR A 142 -30.64 11.35 5.13
C THR A 142 -30.38 11.77 3.68
N GLY A 143 -29.79 10.83 2.94
CA GLY A 143 -29.90 10.74 1.48
C GLY A 143 -28.96 9.70 0.92
N ALA A 144 -29.46 8.48 0.70
CA ALA A 144 -28.87 7.59 -0.29
C ALA A 144 -28.87 8.35 -1.64
N GLY A 145 -27.70 8.46 -2.27
CA GLY A 145 -27.56 8.99 -3.64
C GLY A 145 -26.91 10.37 -3.76
N GLN A 146 -25.73 10.36 -4.39
CA GLN A 146 -25.14 11.45 -5.20
C GLN A 146 -24.78 12.80 -4.56
N SER A 147 -23.49 12.93 -4.25
CA SER A 147 -22.61 14.05 -4.66
C SER A 147 -21.18 13.61 -4.31
N VAL A 148 -20.28 13.31 -5.24
CA VAL A 148 -19.54 14.27 -6.08
C VAL A 148 -19.45 15.65 -5.41
N GLY A 149 -18.67 15.73 -4.34
CA GLY A 149 -17.90 16.94 -4.00
C GLY A 149 -16.44 16.57 -4.22
N HIS A 150 -15.90 16.83 -5.41
CA HIS A 150 -15.08 18.00 -5.68
C HIS A 150 -14.06 18.21 -4.56
N GLU A 151 -12.98 17.43 -4.65
CA GLU A 151 -11.72 17.75 -3.98
C GLU A 151 -11.24 19.07 -4.60
N ASP A 152 -11.35 20.16 -3.83
CA ASP A 152 -10.67 21.42 -4.11
C ASP A 152 -9.14 21.21 -3.89
N ALA A 153 -8.56 20.43 -4.80
CA ALA A 153 -7.15 20.35 -5.16
C ALA A 153 -6.98 19.86 -6.63
N ASP A 154 -8.05 19.74 -7.41
CA ASP A 154 -8.08 19.01 -8.68
C ASP A 154 -8.26 19.87 -9.94
N HIS A 155 -7.68 21.07 -9.99
CA HIS A 155 -7.52 21.76 -11.29
C HIS A 155 -6.21 21.40 -12.03
N VAL A 156 -5.24 20.80 -11.34
CA VAL A 156 -3.96 20.38 -11.96
C VAL A 156 -3.96 18.92 -12.41
N VAL A 157 -4.76 18.05 -11.80
CA VAL A 157 -4.82 16.62 -12.11
C VAL A 157 -5.45 16.32 -13.48
N PRO A 158 -6.55 16.96 -13.92
CA PRO A 158 -7.12 16.72 -15.24
C PRO A 158 -6.20 17.17 -16.38
N LEU A 159 -5.48 18.28 -16.17
CA LEU A 159 -4.52 18.81 -17.15
C LEU A 159 -3.28 17.94 -17.25
N TYR A 160 -2.72 17.48 -16.12
CA TYR A 160 -1.57 16.60 -16.13
C TYR A 160 -1.89 15.25 -16.77
N LEU A 161 -3.04 14.66 -16.44
CA LEU A 161 -3.51 13.43 -17.07
C LEU A 161 -3.70 13.63 -18.59
N GLY A 162 -4.30 14.75 -19.00
CA GLY A 162 -4.46 15.12 -20.41
C GLY A 162 -3.14 15.33 -21.14
N MET A 163 -2.14 15.95 -20.50
CA MET A 163 -0.80 16.13 -21.06
C MET A 163 -0.08 14.79 -21.24
N CYS A 164 -0.13 13.91 -20.24
CA CYS A 164 0.46 12.57 -20.32
C CYS A 164 -0.19 11.73 -21.42
N ILE A 165 -1.53 11.69 -21.47
CA ILE A 165 -2.27 10.94 -22.49
C ILE A 165 -2.00 11.55 -23.88
N GLY A 166 -2.01 12.88 -24.00
CA GLY A 166 -1.72 13.58 -25.25
C GLY A 166 -0.31 13.31 -25.77
N PHE A 167 0.70 13.24 -24.90
CA PHE A 167 2.07 12.90 -25.28
C PHE A 167 2.19 11.44 -25.75
N VAL A 168 1.56 10.50 -25.05
CA VAL A 168 1.57 9.07 -25.42
C VAL A 168 0.86 8.85 -26.76
N VAL A 169 -0.33 9.43 -26.95
CA VAL A 169 -1.09 9.33 -28.20
C VAL A 169 -0.37 10.06 -29.34
N GLY A 170 0.21 11.23 -29.09
CA GLY A 170 0.99 11.99 -30.06
C GLY A 170 2.23 11.22 -30.54
N LEU A 171 3.02 10.65 -29.62
CA LEU A 171 4.16 9.82 -30.00
C LEU A 171 3.72 8.57 -30.77
N TRP A 172 2.63 7.93 -30.35
CA TRP A 172 2.16 6.71 -31.01
C TRP A 172 1.64 6.98 -32.44
N THR A 173 0.95 8.10 -32.65
CA THR A 173 0.48 8.50 -33.98
C THR A 173 1.64 8.91 -34.90
N VAL A 174 2.65 9.63 -34.40
CA VAL A 174 3.87 9.94 -35.17
C VAL A 174 4.64 8.68 -35.54
N PHE A 175 4.80 7.77 -34.58
CA PHE A 175 5.48 6.48 -34.81
C PHE A 175 4.73 5.65 -35.87
N PHE A 176 3.41 5.53 -35.74
CA PHE A 176 2.60 4.79 -36.70
C PHE A 176 2.58 5.45 -38.09
N THR A 177 2.51 6.78 -38.16
CA THR A 177 2.56 7.50 -39.45
C THR A 177 3.93 7.46 -40.12
N MET A 178 5.03 7.39 -39.35
CA MET A 178 6.35 7.07 -39.92
C MET A 178 6.38 5.65 -40.49
N LEU A 179 5.71 4.70 -39.84
CA LEU A 179 5.60 3.31 -40.30
C LEU A 179 4.63 3.11 -41.47
N THR A 180 3.70 4.03 -41.74
CA THR A 180 2.81 3.92 -42.92
C THR A 180 3.47 4.37 -44.22
N ARG A 181 4.57 5.12 -44.16
CA ARG A 181 5.38 5.41 -45.35
C ARG A 181 6.22 4.19 -45.71
N ARG A 182 5.67 3.34 -46.60
CA ARG A 182 6.29 2.10 -47.10
C ARG A 182 7.77 2.22 -47.49
N ALA A 183 8.20 3.36 -48.03
CA ALA A 183 9.61 3.58 -48.39
C ALA A 183 10.56 3.64 -47.16
N TRP A 184 10.12 4.24 -46.05
CA TRP A 184 10.91 4.34 -44.82
C TRP A 184 10.99 3.02 -44.08
N VAL A 185 9.90 2.24 -44.08
CA VAL A 185 9.88 0.90 -43.48
C VAL A 185 10.91 -0.01 -44.15
N ILE A 186 10.94 -0.02 -45.49
CA ILE A 186 11.90 -0.84 -46.24
C ILE A 186 13.34 -0.39 -45.97
N ALA A 187 13.60 0.92 -45.97
CA ALA A 187 14.93 1.46 -45.67
C ALA A 187 15.39 1.16 -44.24
N TYR A 188 14.49 1.26 -43.26
CA TYR A 188 14.76 0.94 -41.86
C TYR A 188 15.14 -0.53 -41.67
N PHE A 189 14.34 -1.46 -42.21
CA PHE A 189 14.64 -2.90 -42.13
C PHE A 189 15.97 -3.26 -42.81
N GLN A 190 16.26 -2.67 -43.97
CA GLN A 190 17.55 -2.89 -44.65
C GLN A 190 18.76 -2.44 -43.85
N ILE A 191 18.64 -1.38 -43.05
CA ILE A 191 19.71 -0.90 -42.17
C ILE A 191 19.89 -1.84 -40.98
N ILE A 192 18.79 -2.28 -40.36
CA ILE A 192 18.80 -3.23 -39.24
C ILE A 192 19.45 -4.55 -39.68
N ASP A 193 19.05 -5.12 -40.82
CA ASP A 193 19.60 -6.38 -41.32
C ASP A 193 21.11 -6.27 -41.59
N LYS A 194 21.56 -5.18 -42.20
CA LYS A 194 23.00 -4.91 -42.43
C LYS A 194 23.80 -4.78 -41.14
N LEU A 195 23.18 -4.25 -40.08
CA LEU A 195 23.82 -4.13 -38.77
C LEU A 195 23.88 -5.49 -38.07
N TYR A 196 22.77 -6.23 -38.11
CA TYR A 196 22.65 -7.55 -37.49
C TYR A 196 23.69 -8.53 -38.06
N ASP A 197 23.82 -8.60 -39.39
CA ASP A 197 24.82 -9.46 -40.05
C ASP A 197 26.25 -9.10 -39.64
N LYS A 198 26.59 -7.81 -39.58
CA LYS A 198 27.93 -7.36 -39.15
C LYS A 198 28.21 -7.73 -37.70
N VAL A 199 27.23 -7.59 -36.81
CA VAL A 199 27.36 -7.94 -35.40
C VAL A 199 27.49 -9.45 -35.27
N TYR A 200 26.62 -10.20 -35.93
CA TYR A 200 26.61 -11.66 -35.92
C TYR A 200 27.96 -12.24 -36.35
N VAL A 201 28.50 -11.80 -37.49
CA VAL A 201 29.81 -12.26 -38.00
C VAL A 201 30.94 -11.94 -37.01
N ARG A 202 30.94 -10.75 -36.40
CA ARG A 202 31.96 -10.38 -35.40
C ARG A 202 31.88 -11.24 -34.16
N VAL A 203 30.67 -11.53 -33.66
CA VAL A 203 30.45 -12.40 -32.50
C VAL A 203 30.91 -13.82 -32.80
N VAL A 204 30.53 -14.39 -33.95
CA VAL A 204 30.92 -15.74 -34.34
C VAL A 204 32.44 -15.88 -34.48
N ILE A 205 33.10 -14.92 -35.13
CA ILE A 205 34.57 -14.91 -35.28
C ILE A 205 35.25 -14.76 -33.92
N ALA A 206 34.76 -13.88 -33.05
CA ALA A 206 35.31 -13.68 -31.71
C ALA A 206 35.17 -14.95 -30.86
N TRP A 207 34.00 -15.60 -30.93
CA TRP A 207 33.73 -16.86 -30.23
C TRP A 207 34.62 -17.99 -30.74
N ALA A 208 34.80 -18.13 -32.05
CA ALA A 208 35.70 -19.12 -32.65
C ALA A 208 37.17 -18.92 -32.24
N ARG A 209 37.65 -17.66 -32.17
CA ARG A 209 39.00 -17.34 -31.70
C ARG A 209 39.20 -17.67 -30.22
N MET A 210 38.19 -17.41 -29.39
CA MET A 210 38.20 -17.76 -27.97
C MET A 210 38.33 -19.28 -27.78
N MET A 211 37.50 -20.06 -28.50
CA MET A 211 37.51 -21.53 -28.42
C MET A 211 38.82 -22.15 -28.92
N LYS A 212 39.46 -21.57 -29.94
CA LYS A 212 40.78 -22.02 -30.40
C LYS A 212 41.86 -21.78 -29.34
N LYS A 213 41.85 -20.61 -28.71
CA LYS A 213 42.83 -20.24 -27.67
C LYS A 213 42.75 -21.11 -26.43
N THR A 214 41.56 -21.60 -26.07
CA THR A 214 41.38 -22.57 -24.98
C THR A 214 41.89 -23.96 -25.31
N HIS A 215 41.91 -24.34 -26.59
CA HIS A 215 42.39 -25.66 -27.02
C HIS A 215 43.93 -25.72 -27.14
N ASP A 216 44.56 -24.61 -27.57
CA ASP A 216 46.01 -24.48 -27.70
C ASP A 216 46.72 -24.25 -26.34
N GLY A 217 45.99 -23.81 -25.31
CA GLY A 217 46.52 -23.60 -23.95
C GLY A 217 46.36 -24.80 -23.00
N ALA A 218 45.79 -25.90 -23.48
CA ALA A 218 45.54 -27.12 -22.70
C ALA A 218 46.41 -28.31 -23.14
N ALA A 219 47.35 -28.10 -24.07
CA ALA A 219 48.39 -29.05 -24.50
C ALA A 219 49.77 -28.54 -24.04
#